data_AF-A0AAF0HEP7-F1
#
_entry.id   AF-A0AAF0HEP7-F1
#
_cell.length_a   1.000
_cell.length_b   1.000
_cell.length_c   1.000
_cell.angle_alpha   90.00
_cell.angle_beta   90.00
_cell.angle_gamma   90.00
#
_symmetry.space_group_name_H-M   'P 1'
#
loop_
_entity.id
_entity.type
_entity.pdbx_description
1 polymer ?
#
loop_
_entity_poly.entity_id
_entity_poly.type
_entity_poly.pdbx_seq_one_letter_code
_entity_poly.pdbx_strand_id
1 'polypeptide(L)'
;MKYGMAIALLLPFTGWSAGFLLIYGAQAAGCSLGWQETNLGGISLLRVLLIIVFIATTLAIILAAWAALKTERFTARTSKAMASIARYTAAAAIFSTAYVFSGVFWLKLC
;
A
#
# COMPACT_ATOMS: atom_id res chain seq x y z
N MET A 1 -12.49 -0.34 -23.13
CA MET A 1 -13.12 -0.26 -21.80
C MET A 1 -13.34 1.20 -21.43
N LYS A 2 -14.58 1.65 -21.21
CA LYS A 2 -14.93 3.07 -20.97
C LYS A 2 -14.33 3.66 -19.68
N TYR A 3 -13.95 2.83 -18.71
CA TYR A 3 -13.47 3.24 -17.37
C TYR A 3 -11.98 2.93 -17.10
N GLY A 4 -11.23 2.46 -18.09
CA GLY A 4 -9.85 1.97 -17.88
C GLY A 4 -8.90 3.02 -17.27
N MET A 5 -9.08 4.30 -17.61
CA MET A 5 -8.27 5.40 -17.06
C MET A 5 -8.61 5.74 -15.61
N ALA A 6 -9.91 5.82 -15.28
CA ALA A 6 -10.32 6.09 -13.91
C ALA A 6 -9.79 5.00 -12.98
N ILE A 7 -9.83 3.74 -13.44
CA ILE A 7 -9.25 2.62 -12.72
C ILE A 7 -7.73 2.81 -12.57
N ALA A 8 -6.99 3.09 -13.66
CA ALA A 8 -5.54 3.27 -13.60
C ALA A 8 -5.10 4.40 -12.63
N LEU A 9 -5.88 5.46 -12.52
CA LEU A 9 -5.59 6.59 -11.64
C LEU A 9 -5.96 6.32 -10.18
N LEU A 10 -7.12 5.70 -9.94
CA LEU A 10 -7.67 5.53 -8.59
C LEU A 10 -7.11 4.29 -7.89
N LEU A 11 -6.82 3.20 -8.62
CA LEU A 11 -6.40 1.92 -8.03
C LEU A 11 -5.14 2.02 -7.15
N PRO A 12 -4.07 2.75 -7.54
CA PRO A 12 -2.90 2.90 -6.67
C PRO A 12 -3.22 3.68 -5.39
N PHE A 13 -4.03 4.73 -5.48
CA PHE A 13 -4.41 5.56 -4.34
C PHE A 13 -5.34 4.83 -3.37
N THR A 14 -6.35 4.12 -3.88
CA THR A 14 -7.27 3.33 -3.05
C THR A 14 -6.56 2.16 -2.40
N GLY A 15 -5.66 1.48 -3.13
CA GLY A 15 -4.81 0.42 -2.58
C GLY A 15 -3.92 0.92 -1.43
N TRP A 16 -3.28 2.09 -1.62
CA TRP A 16 -2.50 2.73 -0.56
C TRP A 16 -3.34 3.11 0.66
N SER A 17 -4.50 3.73 0.44
CA SER A 17 -5.42 4.16 1.51
C SER A 17 -5.96 2.97 2.32
N ALA A 18 -6.29 1.87 1.65
CA ALA A 18 -6.71 0.65 2.32
C ALA A 18 -5.58 0.05 3.18
N GLY A 19 -4.34 0.05 2.65
CA GLY A 19 -3.19 -0.41 3.41
C GLY A 19 -2.90 0.45 4.63
N PHE A 20 -3.02 1.78 4.49
CA PHE A 20 -2.89 2.72 5.60
C PHE A 20 -3.91 2.41 6.71
N LEU A 21 -5.19 2.26 6.37
CA LEU A 21 -6.24 1.93 7.34
C LEU A 21 -5.99 0.59 8.03
N LEU A 22 -5.53 -0.43 7.29
CA LEU A 22 -5.24 -1.75 7.86
C LEU A 22 -4.06 -1.70 8.83
N ILE A 23 -2.96 -1.04 8.48
CA ILE A 23 -1.77 -0.96 9.34
C ILE A 23 -2.09 -0.17 10.60
N TYR A 24 -2.61 1.05 10.47
CA TYR A 24 -2.88 1.90 11.63
C TYR A 24 -4.05 1.39 12.47
N GLY A 25 -5.08 0.82 11.83
CA GLY A 25 -6.19 0.18 12.53
C GLY A 25 -5.75 -1.07 13.31
N ALA A 26 -4.95 -1.94 12.69
CA ALA A 26 -4.38 -3.11 13.37
C ALA A 26 -3.41 -2.71 14.48
N GLN A 27 -2.65 -1.62 14.31
CA GLN A 27 -1.78 -1.10 15.36
C GLN A 27 -2.59 -0.63 16.57
N ALA A 28 -3.61 0.21 16.37
CA ALA A 28 -4.45 0.71 17.44
C ALA A 28 -5.21 -0.41 18.16
N ALA A 29 -5.80 -1.35 17.39
CA ALA A 29 -6.49 -2.51 17.95
C ALA A 29 -5.51 -3.41 18.73
N GLY A 30 -4.33 -3.67 18.17
CA GLY A 30 -3.30 -4.49 18.79
C GLY A 30 -2.77 -3.91 20.10
N CYS A 31 -2.56 -2.59 20.17
CA CYS A 31 -2.18 -1.92 21.41
C CYS A 31 -3.30 -1.99 22.46
N SER A 32 -4.56 -1.79 22.05
CA SER A 32 -5.70 -1.90 22.98
C SER A 32 -5.91 -3.33 23.50
N LEU A 33 -5.55 -4.35 22.71
CA LEU A 33 -5.71 -5.76 23.06
C LEU A 33 -4.45 -6.36 23.73
N GLY A 34 -3.39 -5.58 23.91
CA GLY A 34 -2.16 -6.06 24.57
C GLY A 34 -1.26 -6.95 23.70
N TRP A 35 -1.45 -6.98 22.39
CA TRP A 35 -0.66 -7.84 21.48
C TRP A 35 0.82 -7.46 21.40
N GLN A 36 1.20 -6.30 21.93
CA GLN A 36 2.60 -5.92 22.09
C GLN A 36 3.32 -6.74 23.17
N GLU A 37 2.61 -7.25 24.19
CA GLU A 37 3.20 -8.03 25.28
C GLU A 37 3.46 -9.49 24.90
N THR A 38 2.74 -10.00 23.90
CA THR A 38 2.92 -11.36 23.40
C THR A 38 4.18 -11.44 22.54
N ASN A 39 5.22 -12.07 23.06
CA ASN A 39 6.51 -12.19 22.39
C ASN A 39 6.59 -13.48 21.56
N LEU A 40 6.85 -13.37 20.25
CA LEU A 40 7.20 -14.47 19.36
C LEU A 40 8.65 -14.31 18.92
N GLY A 41 9.56 -15.10 19.50
CA GLY A 41 10.94 -15.18 19.05
C GLY A 41 11.75 -13.88 19.16
N GLY A 42 11.47 -13.05 20.18
CA GLY A 42 12.15 -11.78 20.41
C GLY A 42 11.47 -10.56 19.76
N ILE A 43 10.37 -10.77 19.05
CA ILE A 43 9.57 -9.73 18.39
C ILE A 43 8.12 -9.83 18.89
N SER A 44 7.44 -8.70 19.11
CA SER A 44 6.03 -8.73 19.52
C SER A 44 5.12 -9.27 18.40
N LEU A 45 4.07 -10.00 18.77
CA LEU A 45 3.04 -10.50 17.87
C LEU A 45 2.48 -9.38 16.99
N LEU A 46 2.25 -8.21 17.60
CA LEU A 46 1.81 -7.00 16.90
C LEU A 46 2.76 -6.61 15.78
N ARG A 47 4.08 -6.60 16.03
CA ARG A 47 5.08 -6.24 15.01
C ARG A 47 5.09 -7.25 13.87
N VAL A 48 5.00 -8.55 14.16
CA VAL A 48 4.91 -9.59 13.11
C VAL A 48 3.69 -9.38 12.22
N LEU A 49 2.52 -9.13 12.82
CA LEU A 49 1.28 -8.90 12.09
C LEU A 49 1.39 -7.65 11.19
N LEU A 50 1.94 -6.56 11.71
CA LEU A 50 2.12 -5.33 10.93
C LEU A 50 3.13 -5.50 9.78
N ILE A 51 4.19 -6.29 9.96
CA ILE A 51 5.12 -6.64 8.87
C ILE A 51 4.40 -7.42 7.76
N ILE A 52 3.56 -8.40 8.13
CA ILE A 52 2.77 -9.18 7.16
C ILE A 52 1.83 -8.26 6.38
N VAL A 53 1.10 -7.37 7.06
CA VAL A 53 0.20 -6.40 6.42
C VAL A 53 0.98 -5.43 5.53
N PHE A 54 2.15 -4.96 5.97
CA PHE A 54 3.04 -4.11 5.18
C PHE A 54 3.50 -4.80 3.88
N ILE A 55 3.93 -6.05 3.94
CA ILE A 55 4.33 -6.82 2.76
C ILE A 55 3.12 -7.01 1.83
N ALA A 56 1.98 -7.42 2.37
CA ALA A 56 0.76 -7.65 1.58
C ALA A 56 0.29 -6.38 0.86
N THR A 57 0.29 -5.23 1.56
CA THR A 57 -0.11 -3.94 1.01
C THR A 57 0.88 -3.43 -0.04
N THR A 58 2.18 -3.57 0.20
CA THR A 58 3.23 -3.23 -0.77
C THR A 58 3.06 -4.05 -2.06
N LEU A 59 2.85 -5.37 -1.93
CA LEU A 59 2.60 -6.24 -3.08
C LEU A 59 1.32 -5.85 -3.82
N ALA A 60 0.23 -5.55 -3.10
CA ALA A 60 -1.02 -5.11 -3.70
C ALA A 60 -0.85 -3.81 -4.51
N ILE A 61 -0.09 -2.84 -3.99
CA ILE A 61 0.18 -1.57 -4.68
C ILE A 61 1.04 -1.80 -5.92
N ILE A 62 2.08 -2.64 -5.84
CA ILE A 62 2.92 -2.98 -7.00
C ILE A 62 2.09 -3.68 -8.08
N LEU A 63 1.23 -4.63 -7.71
CA LEU A 63 0.33 -5.32 -8.64
C LEU A 63 -0.69 -4.37 -9.26
N ALA A 64 -1.27 -3.45 -8.47
CA ALA A 64 -2.18 -2.43 -8.95
C ALA A 64 -1.50 -1.47 -9.94
N ALA A 65 -0.30 -1.01 -9.62
CA ALA A 65 0.51 -0.19 -10.52
C ALA A 65 0.84 -0.92 -11.82
N TRP A 66 1.22 -2.21 -11.74
CA TRP A 66 1.54 -3.01 -12.91
C TRP A 66 0.31 -3.26 -13.80
N ALA A 67 -0.85 -3.56 -13.20
CA ALA A 67 -2.12 -3.74 -13.91
C ALA A 67 -2.59 -2.44 -14.59
N ALA A 68 -2.43 -1.29 -13.92
CA ALA A 68 -2.71 0.03 -14.47
C ALA A 68 -1.84 0.30 -15.70
N LEU A 69 -0.52 0.12 -15.58
CA LEU A 69 0.44 0.34 -16.68
C LEU A 69 0.23 -0.62 -17.86
N LYS A 70 -0.17 -1.86 -17.60
CA LYS A 70 -0.49 -2.84 -18.66
C LYS A 70 -1.75 -2.43 -19.42
N THR A 71 -2.76 -1.94 -18.71
CA THR A 71 -4.03 -1.47 -19.30
C THR A 71 -3.84 -0.24 -20.18
N GLU A 72 -2.90 0.64 -19.83
CA GLU A 72 -2.55 1.80 -20.66
C GLU A 72 -1.95 1.40 -22.02
N ARG A 73 -1.09 0.38 -22.07
CA ARG A 73 -0.49 -0.10 -23.33
C ARG A 73 -1.52 -0.60 -24.34
N PHE A 74 -2.66 -1.11 -23.87
CA PHE A 74 -3.75 -1.58 -24.73
C PHE A 74 -4.66 -0.46 -25.23
N THR A 75 -4.61 0.73 -24.62
CA THR A 75 -5.47 1.85 -25.02
C THR A 75 -4.69 2.76 -25.97
N ALA A 76 -4.73 2.44 -27.28
CA ALA A 76 -4.07 3.20 -28.36
C ALA A 76 -4.52 4.69 -28.49
N ARG A 77 -5.42 5.16 -27.61
CA ARG A 77 -6.03 6.50 -27.62
C ARG A 77 -5.73 7.30 -26.33
N THR A 78 -4.79 6.84 -25.50
CA THR A 78 -4.38 7.53 -24.27
C THR A 78 -3.51 8.75 -24.60
N SER A 79 -3.91 9.94 -24.15
CA SER A 79 -3.07 11.13 -24.21
C SER A 79 -1.77 10.90 -23.42
N LYS A 80 -0.62 11.23 -24.00
CA LYS A 80 0.71 11.09 -23.36
C LYS A 80 0.76 11.72 -21.96
N ALA A 81 0.04 12.82 -21.76
CA ALA A 81 -0.05 13.50 -20.46
C ALA A 81 -0.69 12.60 -19.39
N MET A 82 -1.80 11.94 -19.70
CA MET A 82 -2.52 11.09 -18.75
C MET A 82 -1.73 9.83 -18.37
N ALA A 83 -1.05 9.24 -19.35
CA ALA A 83 -0.13 8.13 -19.08
C ALA A 83 1.03 8.53 -18.14
N SER A 84 1.52 9.75 -18.28
CA SER A 84 2.53 10.27 -17.38
C SER A 84 1.98 10.46 -15.96
N ILE A 85 0.76 11.00 -15.83
CA ILE A 85 0.11 11.18 -14.52
C ILE A 85 -0.07 9.82 -13.83
N ALA A 86 -0.58 8.81 -14.52
CA ALA A 86 -0.77 7.46 -13.96
C ALA A 86 0.54 6.84 -13.47
N ARG A 87 1.66 7.06 -14.19
CA ARG A 87 2.99 6.63 -13.75
C ARG A 87 3.46 7.38 -12.51
N TYR A 88 3.26 8.70 -12.46
CA TYR A 88 3.65 9.50 -11.31
C TYR A 88 2.82 9.16 -10.06
N THR A 89 1.52 8.90 -10.19
CA THR A 89 0.70 8.46 -9.05
C THR A 89 1.09 7.06 -8.58
N ALA A 90 1.39 6.13 -9.49
CA ALA A 90 1.90 4.81 -9.12
C ALA A 90 3.25 4.90 -8.39
N ALA A 91 4.18 5.72 -8.90
CA ALA A 91 5.48 5.95 -8.25
C ALA A 91 5.31 6.61 -6.88
N ALA A 92 4.43 7.62 -6.77
CA ALA A 92 4.13 8.29 -5.52
C ALA A 92 3.51 7.32 -4.50
N ALA A 93 2.64 6.40 -4.92
CA ALA A 93 2.06 5.38 -4.04
C ALA A 93 3.14 4.44 -3.48
N ILE A 94 4.06 3.95 -4.33
CA ILE A 94 5.17 3.09 -3.89
C ILE A 94 6.09 3.84 -2.93
N PHE A 95 6.49 5.08 -3.28
CA PHE A 95 7.37 5.88 -2.43
C PHE A 95 6.72 6.20 -1.08
N SER A 96 5.44 6.58 -1.08
CA SER A 96 4.69 6.86 0.15
C SER A 96 4.52 5.62 1.01
N THR A 97 4.31 4.44 0.40
CA THR A 97 4.27 3.14 1.11
C THR A 97 5.58 2.90 1.86
N ALA A 98 6.71 3.03 1.15
CA ALA A 98 8.03 2.81 1.73
C ALA A 98 8.31 3.81 2.85
N TYR A 99 8.01 5.10 2.62
CA TYR A 99 8.28 6.14 3.61
C TYR A 99 7.38 6.01 4.85
N VAL A 100 6.07 5.98 4.67
CA VAL A 100 5.09 6.00 5.78
C VAL A 100 5.13 4.71 6.59
N PHE A 101 5.24 3.55 5.94
CA PHE A 101 5.16 2.27 6.64
C PHE A 101 6.53 1.75 7.12
N SER A 102 7.64 2.39 6.76
CA SER A 102 8.98 2.05 7.32
C SER A 102 9.02 2.09 8.85
N GLY A 103 8.17 2.92 9.47
CA GLY A 103 8.04 3.01 10.92
C GLY A 103 7.73 1.67 11.60
N VAL A 104 7.09 0.71 10.91
CA VAL A 104 6.77 -0.62 11.46
C VAL A 104 8.01 -1.37 11.96
N PHE A 105 9.19 -1.10 11.38
CA PHE A 105 10.43 -1.81 11.74
C PHE A 105 11.12 -1.24 12.98
N TRP A 106 11.00 0.07 13.25
CA TRP A 106 11.85 0.75 14.24
C TRP A 106 11.09 1.56 15.30
N LEU A 107 9.85 1.99 15.03
CA LEU A 107 9.09 2.75 16.02
C LEU A 107 8.62 1.88 17.20
N LYS A 108 8.49 2.54 18.35
CA LYS A 108 7.64 2.07 19.45
C LYS A 108 6.20 2.03 18.95
N LEU A 109 5.62 0.84 18.99
CA LEU A 109 4.28 0.56 18.43
C LEU A 109 3.17 1.07 19.35
N CYS A 110 3.45 0.94 20.64
CA CYS A 110 2.85 1.56 21.79
C CYS A 110 4.06 2.03 22.65
#